data_AF-A0A542LWC6-F1
#
_entry.id   AF-A0A542LWC6-F1
#
_cell.length_a   1.000
_cell.length_b   1.000
_cell.length_c   1.000
_cell.angle_alpha   90.00
_cell.angle_beta   90.00
_cell.angle_gamma   90.00
#
_symmetry.space_group_name_H-M   'P 1'
#
loop_
_entity.id
_entity.type
_entity.pdbx_description
1 polymer ?
#
loop_
_entity_poly.entity_id
_entity_poly.type
_entity_poly.pdbx_seq_one_letter_code
_entity_poly.pdbx_strand_id
1 'polypeptide(L)'
;MMWRIEFSSAKFLPTLPVACQSNPGVYGFELALWLAQALGRRGIATSYPAPEDWGWLIEYALPEERSFMIGCASMCGPHQGYDGQALDWSIFVEEHRSMQQRIRNLSSRSELDALSAHIVGILEEEQIPPARVGV
;
A
#
# COMPACT_ATOMS: atom_id res chain seq x y z
N MET A 1 7.78 -13.05 -1.80
CA MET A 1 6.38 -13.39 -2.14
C MET A 1 5.62 -12.07 -2.11
N MET A 2 4.79 -11.81 -3.11
CA MET A 2 4.11 -10.53 -3.26
C MET A 2 2.61 -10.77 -3.38
N TRP A 3 1.82 -10.10 -2.55
CA TRP A 3 0.37 -10.03 -2.71
C TRP A 3 -0.02 -8.69 -3.30
N ARG A 4 -1.07 -8.63 -4.13
CA ARG A 4 -1.57 -7.38 -4.72
C ARG A 4 -3.09 -7.35 -4.79
N ILE A 5 -3.65 -6.16 -4.57
CA ILE A 5 -5.05 -5.83 -4.78
C ILE A 5 -5.16 -4.56 -5.61
N GLU A 6 -6.10 -4.54 -6.55
CA GLU A 6 -6.43 -3.39 -7.39
C GLU A 6 -7.89 -3.02 -7.18
N PHE A 7 -8.19 -1.73 -7.17
CA PHE A 7 -9.55 -1.19 -6.99
C PHE A 7 -9.65 0.22 -7.59
N SER A 8 -10.87 0.72 -7.76
CA SER A 8 -11.11 2.07 -8.27
C SER A 8 -11.75 2.95 -7.19
N SER A 9 -11.27 4.18 -7.01
CA SER A 9 -11.80 5.11 -6.01
C SER A 9 -11.40 6.55 -6.27
N ALA A 10 -12.28 7.50 -5.92
CA ALA A 10 -11.97 8.94 -5.86
C ALA A 10 -11.53 9.38 -4.45
N LYS A 11 -11.48 8.47 -3.47
CA LYS A 11 -11.21 8.81 -2.06
C LYS A 11 -9.77 9.26 -1.80
N PHE A 12 -8.83 8.82 -2.63
CA PHE A 12 -7.39 8.97 -2.39
C PHE A 12 -6.73 9.95 -3.37
N LEU A 13 -7.52 10.83 -3.98
CA LEU A 13 -7.00 11.83 -4.90
C LEU A 13 -6.02 12.77 -4.18
N PRO A 14 -4.94 13.20 -4.86
CA PRO A 14 -3.98 14.12 -4.30
C PRO A 14 -4.65 15.43 -3.85
N THR A 15 -4.29 15.87 -2.66
CA THR A 15 -4.82 17.12 -2.07
C THR A 15 -3.82 18.27 -2.14
N LEU A 16 -2.53 17.95 -2.17
CA LEU A 16 -1.44 18.92 -2.34
C LEU A 16 -1.15 19.16 -3.83
N PRO A 17 -0.61 20.33 -4.21
CA PRO A 17 -0.25 20.63 -5.60
C PRO A 17 0.70 19.60 -6.23
N VAL A 18 0.70 19.48 -7.56
CA VAL A 18 1.57 18.57 -8.33
C VAL A 18 3.04 18.69 -7.93
N ALA A 19 3.52 19.90 -7.62
CA ALA A 19 4.90 20.15 -7.22
C ALA A 19 5.30 19.48 -5.89
N CYS A 20 4.33 19.07 -5.07
CA CYS A 20 4.56 18.32 -3.83
C CYS A 20 4.59 16.79 -4.06
N GLN A 21 4.26 16.33 -5.27
CA GLN A 21 4.27 14.92 -5.61
C GLN A 21 5.67 14.52 -6.07
N SER A 22 6.23 13.47 -5.47
CA SER A 22 7.59 13.01 -5.78
C SER A 22 7.75 12.58 -7.25
N ASN A 23 6.69 12.04 -7.85
CA ASN A 23 6.67 11.67 -9.27
C ASN A 23 5.29 11.97 -9.90
N PRO A 24 5.19 12.87 -10.89
CA PRO A 24 3.92 13.18 -11.57
C PRO A 24 3.27 11.96 -12.22
N GLY A 25 1.99 11.73 -11.95
CA GLY A 25 1.24 10.55 -12.44
C GLY A 25 1.37 9.31 -11.55
N VAL A 26 2.12 9.42 -10.46
CA VAL A 26 2.41 8.34 -9.54
C VAL A 26 2.01 8.78 -8.13
N TYR A 27 0.69 8.90 -7.93
CA TYR A 27 0.07 9.30 -6.67
C TYR A 27 0.00 8.10 -5.72
N GLY A 28 -0.20 8.37 -4.42
CA GLY A 28 -0.32 7.29 -3.43
C GLY A 28 -0.16 7.73 -1.99
N PHE A 29 0.27 8.97 -1.72
CA PHE A 29 0.46 9.46 -0.36
C PHE A 29 -0.82 9.37 0.46
N GLU A 30 -1.93 9.88 -0.07
CA GLU A 30 -3.22 9.88 0.60
C GLU A 30 -3.73 8.46 0.88
N LEU A 31 -3.51 7.54 -0.08
CA LEU A 31 -3.82 6.13 0.10
C LEU A 31 -2.95 5.48 1.19
N ALA A 32 -1.63 5.71 1.16
CA ALA A 32 -0.69 5.18 2.14
C ALA A 32 -0.96 5.71 3.55
N LEU A 33 -1.24 7.01 3.68
CA LEU A 33 -1.56 7.65 4.95
C LEU A 33 -2.88 7.12 5.52
N TRP A 34 -3.93 7.04 4.70
CA TRP A 34 -5.21 6.49 5.14
C TRP A 34 -5.05 5.02 5.56
N LEU A 35 -4.31 4.23 4.78
CA LEU A 35 -4.10 2.81 5.06
C LEU A 35 -3.32 2.61 6.37
N ALA A 36 -2.26 3.39 6.61
CA ALA A 36 -1.50 3.37 7.86
C ALA A 36 -2.40 3.66 9.07
N GLN A 37 -3.28 4.65 8.96
CA GLN A 37 -4.24 4.97 10.02
C GLN A 37 -5.27 3.86 10.23
N ALA A 38 -5.76 3.25 9.15
CA ALA A 38 -6.74 2.16 9.21
C ALA A 38 -6.14 0.89 9.83
N LEU A 39 -4.92 0.52 9.44
CA LEU A 39 -4.15 -0.56 10.05
C LEU A 39 -3.84 -0.27 11.51
N GLY A 40 -3.47 0.97 11.84
CA GLY A 40 -3.22 1.41 13.22
C GLY A 40 -4.45 1.23 14.13
N ARG A 41 -5.67 1.49 13.62
CA ARG A 41 -6.92 1.21 14.35
C ARG A 41 -7.15 -0.28 14.61
N ARG A 42 -6.52 -1.16 13.84
CA ARG A 42 -6.52 -2.63 14.03
C ARG A 42 -5.33 -3.13 14.86
N GLY A 43 -4.53 -2.23 15.43
CA GLY A 43 -3.34 -2.58 16.21
C GLY A 43 -2.10 -2.89 15.38
N ILE A 44 -2.12 -2.62 14.07
CA ILE A 44 -1.00 -2.85 13.15
C ILE A 44 -0.31 -1.51 12.89
N ALA A 45 0.79 -1.25 13.61
CA ALA A 45 1.57 -0.03 13.45
C ALA A 45 2.52 -0.15 12.25
N THR A 46 2.49 0.83 11.35
CA THR A 46 3.40 0.93 10.21
C THR A 46 4.28 2.18 10.31
N SER A 47 5.29 2.28 9.44
CA SER A 47 6.05 3.53 9.25
C SER A 47 5.16 4.66 8.73
N TYR A 48 5.70 5.87 8.77
CA TYR A 48 5.14 7.00 8.01
C TYR A 48 5.30 6.75 6.49
N PRO A 49 4.39 7.25 5.64
CA PRO A 49 4.52 7.14 4.20
C PRO A 49 5.87 7.69 3.69
N ALA A 50 6.59 6.85 2.95
CA ALA A 50 7.84 7.20 2.28
C ALA A 50 7.63 7.22 0.75
N PRO A 51 8.18 8.22 0.04
CA PRO A 51 8.04 8.30 -1.41
C PRO A 51 8.98 7.33 -2.13
N GLU A 52 8.53 6.80 -3.26
CA GLU A 52 9.26 5.90 -4.15
C GLU A 52 9.04 6.30 -5.61
N ASP A 53 9.89 5.83 -6.52
CA ASP A 53 9.77 6.14 -7.97
C ASP A 53 8.46 5.67 -8.59
N TRP A 54 7.79 4.71 -7.95
CA TRP A 54 6.56 4.05 -8.40
C TRP A 54 5.35 4.33 -7.50
N GLY A 55 5.48 5.13 -6.44
CA GLY A 55 4.37 5.45 -5.55
C GLY A 55 4.82 5.83 -4.16
N TRP A 56 4.08 5.32 -3.17
CA TRP A 56 4.36 5.53 -1.76
C TRP A 56 4.35 4.20 -1.04
N LEU A 57 5.19 4.06 -0.01
CA LEU A 57 5.22 2.87 0.81
C LEU A 57 5.04 3.19 2.29
N ILE A 58 4.53 2.21 3.01
CA ILE A 58 4.61 2.11 4.47
C ILE A 58 5.20 0.75 4.82
N GLU A 59 6.01 0.69 5.87
CA GLU A 59 6.64 -0.55 6.32
C GLU A 59 5.95 -1.08 7.57
N TYR A 60 5.63 -2.37 7.58
CA TYR A 60 5.18 -3.10 8.77
C TYR A 60 6.33 -3.95 9.31
N ALA A 61 6.91 -3.53 10.44
CA ALA A 61 8.01 -4.24 11.07
C ALA A 61 7.51 -5.37 11.97
N LEU A 62 8.12 -6.54 11.83
CA LEU A 62 7.90 -7.73 12.64
C LEU A 62 9.12 -8.01 13.54
N PRO A 63 8.98 -8.87 14.57
CA PRO A 63 10.11 -9.36 15.34
C PRO A 63 11.17 -10.03 14.43
N GLU A 64 12.43 -9.99 14.90
CA GLU A 64 13.60 -10.58 14.24
C GLU A 64 14.01 -9.92 12.90
N GLU A 65 13.88 -8.59 12.83
CA GLU A 65 14.27 -7.76 11.66
C GLU A 65 13.53 -8.12 10.36
N ARG A 66 12.35 -8.73 10.45
CA ARG A 66 11.51 -8.98 9.29
C ARG A 66 10.63 -7.76 9.06
N SER A 67 10.33 -7.43 7.82
CA SER A 67 9.34 -6.41 7.52
C SER A 67 8.56 -6.72 6.25
N PHE A 68 7.37 -6.15 6.19
CA PHE A 68 6.60 -6.07 4.95
C PHE A 68 6.60 -4.64 4.46
N MET A 69 6.95 -4.47 3.20
CA MET A 69 6.69 -3.24 2.46
C MET A 69 5.26 -3.29 1.93
N ILE A 70 4.49 -2.25 2.19
CA ILE A 70 3.14 -2.07 1.66
C ILE A 70 3.16 -0.88 0.70
N GLY A 71 3.16 -1.17 -0.60
CA GLY A 71 3.16 -0.15 -1.65
C GLY A 71 1.75 0.30 -2.01
N CYS A 72 1.59 1.60 -2.24
CA CYS A 72 0.36 2.28 -2.62
C CYS A 72 0.64 3.16 -3.84
N ALA A 73 -0.03 2.87 -4.97
CA ALA A 73 0.21 3.57 -6.23
C ALA A 73 -1.07 3.77 -7.04
N SER A 74 -1.19 4.92 -7.71
CA SER A 74 -2.19 5.15 -8.76
C SER A 74 -1.76 4.58 -10.10
N MET A 75 -2.70 4.07 -10.89
CA MET A 75 -2.51 3.68 -12.29
C MET A 75 -3.10 4.74 -13.21
N CYS A 76 -2.43 5.89 -13.34
CA CYS A 76 -2.94 7.01 -14.13
C CYS A 76 -1.84 7.77 -14.87
N GLY A 77 -2.24 8.63 -15.80
CA GLY A 77 -1.34 9.57 -16.44
C GLY A 77 -1.01 10.78 -15.55
N PRO A 78 0.02 11.57 -15.91
CA PRO A 78 0.30 12.82 -15.22
C PRO A 78 -0.93 13.74 -15.19
N HIS A 79 -1.15 14.40 -14.05
CA HIS A 79 -2.23 15.37 -13.78
C HIS A 79 -3.65 14.79 -13.62
N GLN A 80 -3.90 13.53 -13.99
CA GLN A 80 -5.24 12.93 -13.88
C GLN A 80 -5.76 12.85 -12.43
N GLY A 81 -4.87 12.85 -11.43
CA GLY A 81 -5.28 12.88 -10.02
C GLY A 81 -5.98 14.16 -9.58
N TYR A 82 -5.97 15.22 -10.40
CA TYR A 82 -6.61 16.49 -10.08
C TYR A 82 -7.94 16.71 -10.81
N ASP A 83 -8.39 15.74 -11.61
CA ASP A 83 -9.62 15.85 -12.40
C ASP A 83 -10.89 15.57 -11.58
N GLY A 84 -10.74 15.19 -10.30
CA GLY A 84 -11.86 14.84 -9.42
C GLY A 84 -12.55 13.53 -9.76
N GLN A 85 -12.02 12.78 -10.73
CA GLN A 85 -12.53 11.47 -11.14
C GLN A 85 -11.88 10.35 -10.35
N ALA A 86 -12.57 9.21 -10.25
CA ALA A 86 -11.98 8.01 -9.66
C ALA A 86 -10.74 7.58 -10.45
N LEU A 87 -9.70 7.15 -9.74
CA LEU A 87 -8.53 6.51 -10.31
C LEU A 87 -8.52 5.03 -9.97
N ASP A 88 -7.79 4.27 -10.77
CA ASP A 88 -7.40 2.92 -10.41
C ASP A 88 -6.18 2.96 -9.49
N TRP A 89 -6.25 2.18 -8.43
CA TRP A 89 -5.25 2.09 -7.36
C TRP A 89 -4.72 0.67 -7.25
N SER A 90 -3.47 0.56 -6.83
CA SER A 90 -2.84 -0.69 -6.46
C SER A 90 -2.32 -0.60 -5.03
N ILE A 91 -2.67 -1.61 -4.22
CA ILE A 91 -1.93 -1.92 -3.00
C ILE A 91 -1.20 -3.23 -3.23
N PHE A 92 0.07 -3.29 -2.90
CA PHE A 92 0.80 -4.55 -2.87
C PHE A 92 1.60 -4.69 -1.59
N VAL A 93 1.81 -5.93 -1.18
CA VAL A 93 2.56 -6.29 0.02
C VAL A 93 3.68 -7.22 -0.39
N GLU A 94 4.91 -6.82 -0.09
CA GLU A 94 6.10 -7.61 -0.36
C GLU A 94 6.91 -7.78 0.92
N GLU A 95 7.36 -9.01 1.19
CA GLU A 95 8.24 -9.29 2.31
C GLU A 95 9.66 -8.80 2.01
N HIS A 96 10.14 -7.82 2.78
CA HIS A 96 11.53 -7.41 2.73
C HIS A 96 12.36 -8.33 3.64
N ARG A 97 13.37 -8.97 3.05
CA ARG A 97 14.25 -9.94 3.74
C ARG A 97 15.69 -9.50 3.69
N SER A 98 16.36 -9.49 4.84
CA SER A 98 17.81 -9.35 4.91
C SER A 98 18.51 -10.57 4.31
N MET A 99 19.76 -10.41 3.86
CA MET A 99 20.54 -11.52 3.29
C MET A 99 20.70 -12.71 4.25
N GLN A 100 20.79 -12.46 5.56
CA GLN A 100 20.91 -13.52 6.57
C GLN A 100 19.60 -14.33 6.72
N GLN A 101 18.45 -13.67 6.59
CA GLN A 101 17.13 -14.33 6.69
C GLN A 101 16.84 -15.22 5.48
N ARG A 102 17.32 -14.84 4.28
CA ARG A 102 17.21 -15.68 3.08
C ARG A 102 17.88 -17.05 3.26
N ILE A 103 18.95 -17.12 4.05
CA ILE A 103 19.69 -18.37 4.35
C ILE A 103 18.91 -19.25 5.34
N ARG A 104 18.10 -18.67 6.23
CA ARG A 104 17.34 -19.41 7.27
C ARG A 104 15.98 -19.94 6.79
N ASN A 105 15.58 -19.65 5.55
CA ASN A 105 14.29 -20.04 4.94
C ASN A 105 13.05 -19.77 5.80
N LEU A 106 13.09 -18.72 6.63
CA LEU A 106 11.93 -18.24 7.36
C LEU A 106 11.03 -17.51 6.37
N SER A 107 9.87 -18.09 6.05
CA SER A 107 8.86 -17.48 5.19
C SER A 107 7.66 -17.06 6.01
N SER A 108 7.28 -15.78 5.93
CA SER A 108 6.18 -15.25 6.72
C SER A 108 4.84 -15.35 5.99
N ARG A 109 4.54 -16.49 5.33
CA ARG A 109 3.32 -16.65 4.53
C ARG A 109 2.04 -16.39 5.31
N SER A 110 1.96 -16.91 6.55
CA SER A 110 0.84 -16.66 7.44
C SER A 110 0.67 -15.18 7.79
N GLU A 111 1.78 -14.44 7.94
CA GLU A 111 1.75 -13.00 8.20
C GLU A 111 1.32 -12.22 6.96
N LEU A 112 1.77 -12.62 5.77
CA LEU A 112 1.29 -12.04 4.51
C LEU A 112 -0.22 -12.25 4.38
N ASP A 113 -0.69 -13.48 4.56
CA ASP A 113 -2.11 -13.83 4.46
C ASP A 113 -2.95 -13.03 5.48
N ALA A 114 -2.46 -12.90 6.73
CA ALA A 114 -3.12 -12.12 7.77
C ALA A 114 -3.17 -10.62 7.43
N LEU A 115 -2.05 -10.04 7.01
CA LEU A 115 -1.96 -8.63 6.63
C LEU A 115 -2.86 -8.33 5.42
N SER A 116 -2.83 -9.19 4.40
CA SER A 116 -3.70 -9.09 3.22
C SER A 116 -5.18 -9.16 3.60
N ALA A 117 -5.57 -10.07 4.51
CA ALA A 117 -6.93 -10.15 5.01
C ALA A 117 -7.35 -8.88 5.75
N HIS A 118 -6.44 -8.26 6.52
CA HIS A 118 -6.72 -6.96 7.13
C HIS A 118 -6.93 -5.87 6.10
N ILE A 119 -6.11 -5.79 5.04
CA ILE A 119 -6.27 -4.79 3.98
C ILE A 119 -7.60 -4.97 3.25
N VAL A 120 -7.96 -6.20 2.89
CA VAL A 120 -9.26 -6.51 2.26
C VAL A 120 -10.41 -6.07 3.16
N GLY A 121 -10.40 -6.46 4.43
CA GLY A 121 -11.47 -6.07 5.36
C GLY A 121 -11.58 -4.56 5.56
N ILE A 122 -10.47 -3.81 5.49
CA ILE A 122 -10.50 -2.34 5.56
C ILE A 122 -11.21 -1.76 4.33
N LEU A 123 -10.89 -2.28 3.13
CA LEU A 123 -11.53 -1.83 1.88
C LEU A 123 -13.03 -2.13 1.87
N GLU A 124 -13.43 -3.31 2.35
CA GLU A 124 -14.83 -3.72 2.47
C GLU A 124 -15.62 -2.83 3.44
N GLU A 125 -15.05 -2.50 4.60
CA GLU A 125 -15.66 -1.59 5.59
C GLU A 125 -15.92 -0.19 5.00
N GLU A 126 -15.04 0.27 4.11
CA GLU A 126 -15.17 1.54 3.40
C GLU A 126 -15.99 1.46 2.12
N GLN A 127 -16.59 0.29 1.83
CA GLN A 127 -17.40 0.03 0.64
C GLN A 127 -16.62 0.28 -0.66
N ILE A 128 -15.31 -0.03 -0.67
CA ILE A 128 -14.44 0.04 -1.83
C ILE A 128 -14.25 -1.39 -2.36
N PRO A 129 -15.01 -1.81 -3.38
CA PRO A 129 -14.92 -3.17 -3.88
C PRO A 129 -13.58 -3.42 -4.59
N PRO A 130 -12.90 -4.55 -4.35
CA PRO A 130 -11.74 -4.93 -5.12
C PRO A 130 -12.12 -5.24 -6.57
N ALA A 131 -11.31 -4.77 -7.52
CA ALA A 131 -11.41 -5.13 -8.92
C ALA A 131 -10.60 -6.40 -9.23
N ARG A 132 -9.43 -6.58 -8.60
CA ARG A 132 -8.56 -7.76 -8.76
C ARG A 132 -7.77 -8.05 -7.48
N VAL A 133 -7.53 -9.32 -7.19
CA VAL A 133 -6.68 -9.79 -6.08
C VAL A 133 -5.75 -10.88 -6.60
N GLY A 134 -4.44 -10.79 -6.33
CA GLY A 134 -3.41 -11.72 -6.78
C GLY A 134 -2.36 -12.03 -5.71
N VAL A 135 -1.72 -13.21 -5.83
CA VAL A 135 -0.66 -13.75 -4.97
C VAL A 135 0.53 -14.16 -5.85
#